data_AF-A0A429EZW2-F1
#
_entry.id   AF-A0A429EZW2-F1
#
_cell.length_a   1.000
_cell.length_b   1.000
_cell.length_c   1.000
_cell.angle_alpha   90.00
_cell.angle_beta   90.00
_cell.angle_gamma   90.00
#
_symmetry.space_group_name_H-M   'P 1'
#
loop_
_entity.id
_entity.type
_entity.pdbx_description
1 polymer ?
#
loop_
_entity_poly.entity_id
_entity_poly.type
_entity_poly.pdbx_seq_one_letter_code
_entity_poly.pdbx_strand_id
1 'polypeptide(L)'
;MNKGLILIKVLTKALGTGAAAAALVMGTAFSAQAGPQVTAKANVPYLSGGRVYASATLWGPNPVGTKLCVYLNTQHPYTPDITVASGCKSLNAGTHRVSVKKPACGNMTTYAAVVYKGKTKWTGSTKYKLFC
;
A
#
# COMPACT_ATOMS: atom_id res chain seq x y z
N MET A 1 -13.06 36.27 48.89
CA MET A 1 -13.50 36.49 47.49
C MET A 1 -12.31 36.22 46.58
N ASN A 2 -12.48 35.36 45.56
CA ASN A 2 -11.69 35.23 44.32
C ASN A 2 -10.15 35.04 44.44
N LYS A 3 -9.54 33.88 44.11
CA LYS A 3 -9.37 33.18 42.80
C LYS A 3 -7.91 33.34 42.31
N GLY A 4 -7.33 32.25 41.78
CA GLY A 4 -6.19 32.27 40.85
C GLY A 4 -4.82 32.07 41.53
N LEU A 5 -4.17 30.90 41.58
CA LEU A 5 -3.69 29.97 40.54
C LEU A 5 -2.33 30.39 39.91
N ILE A 6 -1.37 29.44 40.00
CA ILE A 6 -0.16 29.18 39.20
C ILE A 6 1.12 30.00 39.50
N LEU A 7 2.18 29.31 39.98
CA LEU A 7 3.39 29.08 39.17
C LEU A 7 4.29 27.99 39.78
N ILE A 8 4.35 26.85 39.10
CA ILE A 8 5.31 25.76 39.34
C ILE A 8 6.69 26.24 38.89
N LYS A 9 7.63 26.35 39.83
CA LYS A 9 9.02 26.65 39.54
C LYS A 9 9.91 25.85 40.50
N VAL A 10 10.09 24.57 40.23
CA VAL A 10 11.15 23.81 40.90
C VAL A 10 11.85 22.91 39.88
N LEU A 11 12.96 23.47 39.39
CA LEU A 11 14.15 22.76 38.95
C LEU A 11 14.39 21.56 39.88
N THR A 12 14.26 20.33 39.37
CA THR A 12 14.69 19.16 40.13
C THR A 12 15.81 18.48 39.36
N LYS A 13 17.02 18.91 39.68
CA LYS A 13 18.26 18.19 39.42
C LYS A 13 18.36 17.14 40.53
N ALA A 14 18.09 15.87 40.22
CA ALA A 14 18.30 14.77 41.15
C ALA A 14 19.01 13.63 40.41
N LEU A 15 20.33 13.59 40.58
CA LEU A 15 21.11 12.36 40.46
C LEU A 15 20.79 11.46 41.64
N GLY A 16 20.76 10.14 41.42
CA GLY A 16 21.17 9.17 42.44
C GLY A 16 20.12 8.14 42.91
N THR A 17 20.18 6.96 42.29
CA THR A 17 20.06 5.61 42.91
C THR A 17 18.89 5.29 43.84
N GLY A 18 17.99 4.42 43.35
CA GLY A 18 17.05 3.65 44.15
C GLY A 18 16.20 2.74 43.26
N ALA A 19 16.56 1.47 43.16
CA ALA A 19 15.79 0.46 42.44
C ALA A 19 14.53 0.09 43.21
N ALA A 20 13.36 0.17 42.58
CA ALA A 20 12.19 -0.64 42.91
C ALA A 20 11.33 -0.80 41.65
N ALA A 21 11.02 -2.05 41.34
CA ALA A 21 10.38 -2.49 40.11
C ALA A 21 8.92 -2.03 40.02
N ALA A 22 8.53 -1.55 38.83
CA ALA A 22 7.17 -1.64 38.35
C ALA A 22 7.23 -2.00 36.86
N ALA A 23 6.78 -3.21 36.55
CA ALA A 23 6.64 -3.68 35.19
C ALA A 23 5.63 -2.81 34.43
N LEU A 24 6.10 -2.14 33.38
CA LEU A 24 5.27 -1.82 32.23
C LEU A 24 5.94 -2.41 31.00
N VAL A 25 5.51 -3.63 30.70
CA VAL A 25 5.55 -4.20 29.36
C VAL A 25 4.90 -3.19 28.42
N MET A 26 5.69 -2.64 27.52
CA MET A 26 5.35 -2.55 26.10
C MET A 26 6.59 -2.09 25.40
N GLY A 27 7.22 -3.03 24.70
CA GLY A 27 8.44 -2.82 23.96
C GLY A 27 8.34 -1.53 23.16
N THR A 28 9.40 -0.73 23.24
CA THR A 28 9.77 0.17 22.16
C THR A 28 10.07 -0.70 20.94
N ALA A 29 9.00 -1.20 20.34
CA ALA A 29 8.98 -1.82 19.04
C ALA A 29 9.57 -0.78 18.11
N PHE A 30 10.80 -1.04 17.66
CA PHE A 30 11.37 -0.58 16.41
C PHE A 30 10.66 0.65 15.82
N SER A 31 11.08 1.84 16.21
CA SER A 31 11.04 2.98 15.29
C SER A 31 12.23 2.89 14.29
N ALA A 32 12.51 1.67 13.81
CA ALA A 32 12.97 1.52 12.45
C ALA A 32 11.79 1.96 11.60
N GLN A 33 11.88 3.16 11.04
CA GLN A 33 10.99 3.63 9.99
C GLN A 33 11.16 2.66 8.81
N ALA A 34 10.49 1.50 8.88
CA ALA A 34 10.43 0.56 7.80
C ALA A 34 9.71 1.31 6.68
N GLY A 35 10.49 1.77 5.70
CA GLY A 35 9.96 2.01 4.37
C GLY A 35 9.08 0.81 4.04
N PRO A 36 7.86 1.02 3.53
CA PRO A 36 6.89 -0.05 3.49
C PRO A 36 7.53 -1.27 2.82
N GLN A 37 7.36 -2.46 3.41
CA GLN A 37 7.77 -3.73 2.84
C GLN A 37 6.85 -4.01 1.64
N VAL A 38 6.91 -3.10 0.64
CA VAL A 38 6.00 -3.01 -0.49
C VAL A 38 6.42 -4.08 -1.48
N THR A 39 6.08 -5.30 -1.14
CA THR A 39 6.03 -6.40 -2.08
C THR A 39 4.59 -6.49 -2.51
N ALA A 40 4.25 -5.80 -3.60
CA ALA A 40 3.04 -6.13 -4.34
C ALA A 40 3.45 -6.87 -5.61
N LYS A 41 2.61 -7.81 -6.03
CA LYS A 41 2.83 -8.57 -7.25
C LYS A 41 1.61 -8.43 -8.15
N ALA A 42 1.83 -7.96 -9.37
CA ALA A 42 0.83 -8.02 -10.42
C ALA A 42 0.62 -9.48 -10.84
N ASN A 43 -0.63 -9.89 -10.97
CA ASN A 43 -1.01 -11.21 -11.43
C ASN A 43 -1.41 -11.15 -12.91
N VAL A 44 -1.04 -12.18 -13.67
CA VAL A 44 -1.38 -12.29 -15.09
C VAL A 44 -2.89 -12.10 -15.28
N PRO A 45 -3.32 -11.25 -16.23
CA PRO A 45 -4.74 -11.04 -16.45
C PRO A 45 -5.44 -12.35 -16.83
N TYR A 46 -6.73 -12.44 -16.55
CA TYR A 46 -7.54 -13.63 -16.86
C TYR A 46 -8.95 -13.27 -17.32
N LEU A 47 -9.56 -14.15 -18.10
CA LEU A 47 -10.92 -14.00 -18.61
C LEU A 47 -11.89 -14.78 -17.72
N SER A 48 -12.98 -14.14 -17.30
CA SER A 48 -14.10 -14.81 -16.62
C SER A 48 -15.39 -14.03 -16.87
N GLY A 49 -16.51 -14.72 -17.08
CA GLY A 49 -17.83 -14.07 -17.27
C GLY A 49 -17.86 -12.97 -18.34
N GLY A 50 -17.14 -13.14 -19.46
CA GLY A 50 -17.08 -12.14 -20.54
C GLY A 50 -16.27 -10.87 -20.21
N ARG A 51 -15.47 -10.89 -19.15
CA ARG A 51 -14.64 -9.77 -18.69
C ARG A 51 -13.20 -10.19 -18.48
N VAL A 52 -12.27 -9.29 -18.80
CA VAL A 52 -10.85 -9.46 -18.47
C VAL A 52 -10.59 -8.78 -17.14
N TYR A 53 -9.97 -9.53 -16.23
CA TYR A 53 -9.61 -9.09 -14.89
C TYR A 53 -8.12 -8.87 -14.78
N ALA A 54 -7.73 -7.73 -14.23
CA ALA A 54 -6.40 -7.46 -13.73
C ALA A 54 -6.42 -7.52 -12.20
N SER A 55 -5.36 -8.05 -11.61
CA SER A 55 -5.26 -8.07 -10.15
C SER A 55 -3.83 -7.93 -9.68
N ALA A 56 -3.68 -7.41 -8.47
CA ALA A 56 -2.40 -7.42 -7.76
C ALA A 56 -2.63 -7.80 -6.30
N THR A 57 -1.62 -8.43 -5.72
CA THR A 57 -1.62 -8.82 -4.30
C THR A 57 -0.53 -8.05 -3.57
N LEU A 58 -0.92 -7.35 -2.51
CA LEU A 58 -0.03 -6.67 -1.58
C LEU A 58 0.20 -7.57 -0.37
N TRP A 59 1.45 -7.96 -0.16
CA TRP A 59 1.88 -8.71 1.02
C TRP A 59 2.18 -7.73 2.16
N GLY A 60 1.77 -8.05 3.38
CA GLY A 60 1.88 -7.16 4.53
C GLY A 60 2.14 -7.91 5.85
N PRO A 61 2.14 -7.19 6.98
CA PRO A 61 1.46 -5.90 7.19
C PRO A 61 2.19 -4.68 6.61
N ASN A 62 1.41 -3.73 6.05
CA ASN A 62 1.86 -2.44 5.55
C ASN A 62 1.31 -1.29 6.41
N PRO A 63 1.95 -0.10 6.39
CA PRO A 63 1.45 1.07 7.08
C PRO A 63 0.02 1.44 6.70
N VAL A 64 -0.75 1.96 7.66
CA VAL A 64 -2.09 2.50 7.43
C VAL A 64 -2.01 3.64 6.40
N GLY A 65 -2.93 3.63 5.43
CA GLY A 65 -2.93 4.60 4.32
C GLY A 65 -2.16 4.15 3.08
N THR A 66 -1.55 2.95 3.10
CA THR A 66 -1.02 2.29 1.90
C THR A 66 -2.18 1.97 0.94
N LYS A 67 -2.03 2.34 -0.34
CA LYS A 67 -2.97 2.04 -1.41
C LYS A 67 -2.33 1.13 -2.44
N LEU A 68 -3.02 0.06 -2.83
CA LEU A 68 -2.65 -0.78 -3.96
C LEU A 68 -3.45 -0.34 -5.19
N CYS A 69 -2.74 0.11 -6.21
CA CYS A 69 -3.27 0.51 -7.51
C CYS A 69 -2.99 -0.58 -8.56
N VAL A 70 -4.01 -0.93 -9.32
CA VAL A 70 -3.96 -1.93 -10.39
C VAL A 70 -4.39 -1.27 -11.68
N TYR A 71 -3.65 -1.54 -12.75
CA TYR A 71 -3.91 -1.04 -14.09
C TYR A 71 -3.92 -2.21 -15.05
N LEU A 72 -4.96 -2.29 -15.89
CA LEU A 72 -5.03 -3.19 -17.02
C LEU A 72 -4.73 -2.38 -18.27
N ASN A 73 -3.67 -2.74 -18.97
CA ASN A 73 -3.26 -2.07 -20.18
C ASN A 73 -3.41 -3.00 -21.37
N THR A 74 -3.86 -2.44 -22.48
CA THR A 74 -3.86 -3.11 -23.79
C THR A 74 -2.69 -2.61 -24.61
N GLN A 75 -2.00 -3.54 -25.27
CA GLN A 75 -0.93 -3.21 -26.20
C GLN A 75 -1.52 -2.52 -27.42
N HIS A 76 -0.86 -1.46 -27.89
CA HIS A 76 -1.17 -0.83 -29.16
C HIS A 76 0.03 -0.96 -30.12
N PRO A 77 -0.17 -1.26 -31.42
CA PRO A 77 0.92 -1.54 -32.35
C PRO A 77 1.78 -0.31 -32.69
N TYR A 78 1.23 0.90 -32.58
CA TYR A 78 1.88 2.14 -33.02
C TYR A 78 1.94 3.23 -31.95
N THR A 79 1.41 2.97 -30.76
CA THR A 79 1.35 3.95 -29.65
C THR A 79 1.66 3.24 -28.34
N PRO A 80 2.00 3.96 -27.27
CA PRO A 80 2.15 3.37 -25.95
C PRO A 80 0.89 2.63 -25.49
N ASP A 81 1.08 1.69 -24.57
CA ASP A 81 0.01 0.86 -24.04
C ASP A 81 -1.09 1.71 -23.40
N ILE A 82 -2.34 1.39 -23.72
CA ILE A 82 -3.49 2.15 -23.28
C ILE A 82 -4.07 1.50 -22.03
N THR A 83 -4.24 2.28 -20.96
CA THR A 83 -4.93 1.78 -19.75
C THR A 83 -6.43 1.71 -20.01
N VAL A 84 -6.99 0.50 -19.99
CA VAL A 84 -8.42 0.24 -20.25
C VAL A 84 -9.23 0.02 -18.97
N ALA A 85 -8.57 -0.29 -17.86
CA ALA A 85 -9.17 -0.27 -16.53
C ALA A 85 -8.12 0.06 -15.48
N SER A 86 -8.49 0.85 -14.48
CA SER A 86 -7.61 1.17 -13.35
C SER A 86 -8.41 1.34 -12.07
N GLY A 87 -7.75 1.17 -10.93
CA GLY A 87 -8.37 1.29 -9.63
C GLY A 87 -7.35 1.20 -8.51
N CYS A 88 -7.60 1.94 -7.42
CA CYS A 88 -6.76 1.94 -6.24
C CYS A 88 -7.60 1.63 -5.00
N LYS A 89 -7.09 0.77 -4.12
CA LYS A 89 -7.74 0.45 -2.85
C LYS A 89 -6.77 0.57 -1.70
N SER A 90 -7.18 1.25 -0.62
CA SER A 90 -6.42 1.28 0.63
C SER A 90 -6.44 -0.12 1.26
N LEU A 91 -5.26 -0.73 1.43
CA LEU A 91 -5.11 -2.09 1.93
C LEU A 91 -3.88 -2.17 2.84
N ASN A 92 -4.01 -2.90 3.95
CA ASN A 92 -2.88 -3.29 4.78
C ASN A 92 -2.18 -4.54 4.20
N ALA A 93 -2.98 -5.51 3.75
CA ALA A 93 -2.57 -6.66 2.95
C ALA A 93 -3.78 -7.17 2.14
N GLY A 94 -3.53 -7.90 1.05
CA GLY A 94 -4.56 -8.57 0.26
C GLY A 94 -4.56 -8.20 -1.22
N THR A 95 -5.61 -8.63 -1.93
CA THR A 95 -5.70 -8.50 -3.38
C THR A 95 -6.68 -7.39 -3.78
N HIS A 96 -6.30 -6.57 -4.75
CA HIS A 96 -7.20 -5.66 -5.46
C HIS A 96 -7.38 -6.13 -6.91
N ARG A 97 -8.58 -5.94 -7.45
CA ARG A 97 -8.95 -6.36 -8.81
C ARG A 97 -9.71 -5.25 -9.52
N VAL A 98 -9.45 -5.12 -10.81
CA VAL A 98 -10.20 -4.26 -11.75
C VAL A 98 -10.56 -5.09 -12.97
N SER A 99 -11.59 -4.67 -13.71
CA SER A 99 -12.02 -5.42 -14.89
C SER A 99 -12.59 -4.53 -15.99
N VAL A 100 -12.48 -5.03 -17.22
CA VAL A 100 -13.07 -4.45 -18.42
C VAL A 100 -13.85 -5.52 -19.18
N LYS A 101 -14.81 -5.13 -20.02
CA LYS A 101 -15.47 -6.05 -20.95
C LYS A 101 -14.42 -6.67 -21.88
N LYS A 102 -14.53 -7.96 -22.19
CA LYS A 102 -13.62 -8.65 -23.12
C LYS A 102 -13.61 -7.90 -24.47
N PRO A 103 -12.45 -7.48 -25.00
CA PRO A 103 -12.37 -6.94 -26.36
C PRO A 103 -12.44 -8.06 -27.40
N ALA A 104 -12.57 -7.70 -28.68
CA ALA A 104 -12.58 -8.68 -29.77
C ALA A 104 -11.30 -9.53 -29.80
N CYS A 105 -10.14 -8.87 -29.82
CA CYS A 105 -8.83 -9.49 -29.65
C CYS A 105 -7.84 -8.44 -29.11
N GLY A 106 -6.90 -8.85 -28.26
CA GLY A 106 -5.82 -7.93 -27.83
C GLY A 106 -4.86 -8.52 -26.81
N ASN A 107 -3.60 -8.09 -26.88
CA ASN A 107 -2.60 -8.39 -25.86
C ASN A 107 -2.79 -7.45 -24.67
N MET A 108 -2.97 -8.03 -23.49
CA MET A 108 -3.14 -7.25 -22.27
C MET A 108 -2.08 -7.57 -21.23
N THR A 109 -1.74 -6.58 -20.41
CA THR A 109 -0.84 -6.72 -19.28
C THR A 109 -1.43 -6.02 -18.04
N THR A 110 -1.08 -6.52 -16.86
CA THR A 110 -1.43 -5.88 -15.59
C THR A 110 -0.21 -5.17 -15.02
N TYR A 111 -0.35 -3.91 -14.67
CA TYR A 111 0.61 -3.16 -13.86
C TYR A 111 0.08 -2.98 -12.44
N ALA A 112 1.00 -3.00 -11.48
CA ALA A 112 0.68 -2.75 -10.08
C ALA A 112 1.59 -1.66 -9.52
N ALA A 113 0.99 -0.69 -8.84
CA ALA A 113 1.70 0.34 -8.10
C ALA A 113 1.17 0.39 -6.67
N VAL A 114 2.03 0.77 -5.74
CA VAL A 114 1.66 1.00 -4.35
C VAL A 114 1.95 2.43 -4.01
N VAL A 115 0.95 3.10 -3.42
CA VAL A 115 1.01 4.51 -3.06
C VAL A 115 0.96 4.65 -1.55
N TYR A 116 1.95 5.34 -0.98
CA TYR A 116 1.99 5.64 0.45
C TYR A 116 2.46 7.08 0.65
N LYS A 117 1.69 7.89 1.40
CA LYS A 117 1.97 9.32 1.64
C LYS A 117 2.33 10.10 0.37
N GLY A 118 1.60 9.86 -0.72
CA GLY A 118 1.82 10.51 -2.02
C GLY A 118 3.00 9.95 -2.83
N LYS A 119 3.79 9.02 -2.29
CA LYS A 119 4.87 8.34 -3.02
C LYS A 119 4.34 7.09 -3.71
N THR A 120 4.53 7.03 -5.02
CA THR A 120 4.16 5.86 -5.84
C THR A 120 5.38 4.99 -6.07
N LYS A 121 5.29 3.71 -5.72
CA LYS A 121 6.26 2.68 -6.05
C LYS A 121 5.64 1.70 -7.03
N TRP A 122 6.16 1.63 -8.25
CA TRP A 122 5.79 0.58 -9.19
C TRP A 122 6.35 -0.75 -8.70
N THR A 123 5.49 -1.75 -8.62
CA THR A 123 5.81 -3.06 -8.02
C THR A 123 5.98 -4.16 -9.07
N GLY A 124 5.70 -3.84 -10.33
CA GLY A 124 5.96 -4.69 -11.47
C GLY A 124 4.80 -4.70 -12.46
N SER A 125 5.06 -5.35 -13.58
CA SER A 125 4.09 -5.66 -14.61
C SER A 125 4.05 -7.16 -14.86
N THR A 126 2.99 -7.63 -15.50
CA THR A 126 2.94 -8.99 -16.01
C THR A 126 3.52 -9.05 -17.42
N LYS A 127 3.73 -10.27 -17.93
CA LYS A 127 3.86 -10.46 -19.37
C LYS A 127 2.53 -10.18 -20.06
N TYR A 128 2.60 -9.89 -21.35
CA TYR A 128 1.42 -9.81 -22.20
C TYR A 128 0.71 -11.16 -22.29
N LYS A 129 -0.62 -11.12 -22.26
CA LYS A 129 -1.48 -12.25 -22.56
C LYS A 129 -2.51 -11.84 -23.60
N LEU A 130 -2.57 -12.63 -24.67
CA LEU A 130 -3.57 -12.47 -25.72
C LEU A 130 -4.94 -12.93 -25.19
N PHE A 131 -5.95 -12.09 -25.41
CA PHE A 131 -7.34 -12.44 -25.24
C PHE A 131 -8.04 -12.34 -26.58
N CYS A 132 -8.47 -13.50 -27.08
CA CYS A 132 -9.43 -13.76 -28.14
C CYS A 132 -10.31 -14.91 -27.60
#